data_AF-A0A975SH81-F1
#
_entry.id   AF-A0A975SH81-F1
#
_cell.length_a   1.000
_cell.length_b   1.000
_cell.length_c   1.000
_cell.angle_alpha   90.00
_cell.angle_beta   90.00
_cell.angle_gamma   90.00
#
_symmetry.space_group_name_H-M   'P 1'
#
loop_
_entity.id
_entity.type
_entity.pdbx_description
1 polymer ?
#
loop_
_entity_poly.entity_id
_entity_poly.type
_entity_poly.pdbx_seq_one_letter_code
_entity_poly.pdbx_strand_id
1 'polypeptide(L)'
;MSTTPAATSPATPAASSPAGTTPAGTTPARITPARITPAALTRVSAIAAALAGLIYIVIQFIHPADVVASLSTQQWMLVHVLSFTEAVLALVGVTGIYLSHVRKLGVLGLIGYLMFAFFFILQSAFNFAEALIAPLFVTAAPQISVDFVGLFGRYPAVTDLGPLAALPQVGAVLYVGGALLLGIAIIRASVLSRGAGILLIAAAAVTPVAGALLPHTLERMAAVPMGLALLWLGISLLSNVSKITGQTASQTSAQTKSHTSATTSAAHHEPADEVRLDRPER
;
A
#
# COMPACT_ATOMS: atom_id res chain seq x y z
N MET A 1 30.85 49.66 51.28
CA MET A 1 32.31 49.75 51.13
C MET A 1 32.71 48.66 50.14
N SER A 2 32.93 49.00 48.87
CA SER A 2 34.25 49.37 48.33
C SER A 2 35.05 48.09 48.05
N THR A 3 35.62 47.81 46.87
CA THR A 3 36.03 48.66 45.74
C THR A 3 36.48 47.73 44.62
N THR A 4 36.22 48.14 43.38
CA THR A 4 36.86 47.69 42.14
C THR A 4 38.40 47.77 42.23
N PRO A 5 39.12 46.95 41.46
CA PRO A 5 40.29 47.45 40.77
C PRO A 5 40.22 47.22 39.24
N ALA A 6 40.54 48.28 38.52
CA ALA A 6 40.85 48.28 37.10
C ALA A 6 42.36 48.06 36.90
N ALA A 7 42.75 47.29 35.89
CA ALA A 7 44.06 47.38 35.24
C ALA A 7 44.00 46.60 33.90
N THR A 8 44.00 47.32 32.77
CA THR A 8 45.14 47.57 31.85
C THR A 8 45.11 46.67 30.61
N SER A 9 44.78 47.28 29.47
CA SER A 9 44.93 46.71 28.13
C SER A 9 46.41 46.51 27.75
N PRO A 10 46.73 45.43 27.01
CA PRO A 10 47.84 45.42 26.08
C PRO A 10 47.36 45.51 24.62
N ALA A 11 48.27 46.02 23.80
CA ALA A 11 48.08 46.48 22.44
C ALA A 11 47.77 45.37 21.41
N THR A 12 47.01 45.78 20.40
CA THR A 12 46.72 45.06 19.15
C THR A 12 47.99 44.87 18.30
N PRO A 13 48.28 43.65 17.80
CA PRO A 13 49.05 43.48 16.58
C PRO A 13 48.10 43.36 15.38
N ALA A 14 48.37 44.14 14.34
CA ALA A 14 47.72 44.06 13.05
C ALA A 14 48.31 42.94 12.16
N ALA A 15 47.47 42.44 11.25
CA ALA A 15 47.73 41.57 10.08
C ALA A 15 48.01 40.08 10.40
N SER A 16 47.43 39.10 9.71
CA SER A 16 47.15 39.02 8.27
C SER A 16 46.01 38.02 7.97
N SER A 17 45.17 38.36 6.99
CA SER A 17 44.11 37.48 6.48
C SER A 17 44.69 36.32 5.67
N PRO A 18 44.29 35.06 5.90
CA PRO A 18 44.35 34.04 4.88
C PRO A 18 43.13 34.16 3.96
N ALA A 19 43.43 34.16 2.66
CA ALA A 19 42.47 34.16 1.57
C ALA A 19 41.41 33.06 1.70
N GLY A 20 40.21 33.37 1.23
CA GLY A 20 39.03 32.56 1.39
C GLY A 20 39.09 31.17 0.76
N THR A 21 38.44 30.25 1.43
CA THR A 21 37.77 29.11 0.80
C THR A 21 36.34 29.13 1.31
N THR A 22 35.45 29.68 0.49
CA THR A 22 34.00 29.61 0.71
C THR A 22 33.61 28.13 0.69
N PRO A 23 33.07 27.55 1.77
CA PRO A 23 32.49 26.22 1.69
C PRO A 23 31.30 26.30 0.74
N ALA A 24 31.31 25.44 -0.29
CA ALA A 24 30.18 25.31 -1.20
C ALA A 24 28.89 25.13 -0.39
N GLY A 25 27.98 26.09 -0.52
CA GLY A 25 26.69 26.07 0.14
C GLY A 25 25.94 24.81 -0.26
N THR A 26 25.88 23.84 0.65
CA THR A 26 24.89 22.77 0.57
C THR A 26 23.54 23.43 0.79
N THR A 27 22.87 23.75 -0.32
CA THR A 27 21.48 24.18 -0.29
C THR A 27 20.71 23.13 0.51
N PRO A 28 20.11 23.46 1.66
CA PRO A 28 19.36 22.48 2.41
C PRO A 28 18.25 21.97 1.50
N ALA A 29 18.20 20.64 1.33
CA ALA A 29 17.19 19.98 0.53
C ALA A 29 15.82 20.50 1.00
N ARG A 30 15.18 21.30 0.15
CA ARG A 30 13.85 21.83 0.42
C ARG A 30 12.92 20.64 0.56
N ILE A 31 12.61 20.24 1.80
CA ILE A 31 11.58 19.25 2.09
C ILE A 31 10.27 19.90 1.67
N THR A 32 9.94 19.72 0.40
CA THR A 32 8.67 20.17 -0.14
C THR A 32 7.63 19.26 0.51
N PRO A 33 6.60 19.80 1.18
CA PRO A 33 5.56 18.97 1.76
C PRO A 33 5.03 18.03 0.69
N ALA A 34 4.88 16.75 1.03
CA ALA A 34 4.46 15.72 0.10
C ALA A 34 3.14 16.15 -0.56
N ARG A 35 3.19 16.51 -1.83
CA ARG A 35 2.01 16.92 -2.59
C ARG A 35 1.11 15.69 -2.74
N ILE A 36 -0.13 15.79 -2.25
CA ILE A 36 -1.15 14.76 -2.49
C ILE A 36 -1.41 14.71 -3.99
N THR A 37 -1.08 13.58 -4.61
CA THR A 37 -1.25 13.33 -6.05
C THR A 37 -1.82 11.92 -6.27
N PRO A 38 -2.48 11.67 -7.41
CA PRO A 38 -2.93 10.32 -7.74
C PRO A 38 -1.79 9.28 -7.69
N ALA A 39 -0.61 9.62 -8.21
CA ALA A 39 0.55 8.72 -8.17
C ALA A 39 1.01 8.39 -6.74
N ALA A 40 0.99 9.36 -5.83
CA ALA A 40 1.32 9.13 -4.42
C ALA A 40 0.28 8.22 -3.74
N LEU A 41 -1.01 8.48 -3.96
CA LEU A 41 -2.10 7.64 -3.42
C LEU A 41 -2.07 6.21 -3.98
N THR A 42 -1.79 6.05 -5.28
CA THR A 42 -1.61 4.73 -5.90
C THR A 42 -0.42 3.99 -5.29
N ARG A 43 0.71 4.67 -5.02
CA ARG A 43 1.87 4.05 -4.36
C ARG A 43 1.53 3.57 -2.95
N VAL A 44 0.85 4.39 -2.15
CA VAL A 44 0.42 4.02 -0.80
C VAL A 44 -0.52 2.81 -0.85
N SER A 45 -1.49 2.80 -1.76
CA SER A 45 -2.41 1.68 -1.92
C SER A 45 -1.67 0.40 -2.36
N ALA A 46 -0.69 0.53 -3.25
CA ALA A 46 0.12 -0.59 -3.70
C ALA A 46 0.96 -1.20 -2.56
N ILE A 47 1.52 -0.35 -1.69
CA ILE A 47 2.21 -0.78 -0.45
C ILE A 47 1.23 -1.45 0.51
N ALA A 48 0.02 -0.89 0.68
CA ALA A 48 -1.01 -1.47 1.53
C ALA A 48 -1.41 -2.88 1.06
N ALA A 49 -1.64 -3.08 -0.25
CA ALA A 49 -1.89 -4.40 -0.82
C ALA A 49 -0.72 -5.37 -0.57
N ALA A 50 0.52 -4.88 -0.72
CA ALA A 50 1.71 -5.68 -0.49
C ALA A 50 1.85 -6.13 0.98
N LEU A 51 1.67 -5.20 1.91
CA LEU A 51 1.73 -5.48 3.34
C LEU A 51 0.58 -6.37 3.80
N ALA A 52 -0.64 -6.15 3.29
CA ALA A 52 -1.78 -7.03 3.56
C ALA A 52 -1.44 -8.46 3.16
N GLY A 53 -0.96 -8.68 1.93
CA GLY A 53 -0.56 -10.00 1.46
C GLY A 53 0.51 -10.66 2.32
N LEU A 54 1.52 -9.90 2.76
CA LEU A 54 2.56 -10.41 3.66
C LEU A 54 2.01 -10.78 5.04
N ILE A 55 1.21 -9.91 5.65
CA ILE A 55 0.60 -10.16 6.96
C ILE A 55 -0.33 -11.38 6.90
N TYR A 56 -1.14 -11.48 5.84
CA TYR A 56 -2.01 -12.63 5.60
C TYR A 56 -1.22 -13.94 5.58
N ILE A 57 -0.04 -13.97 4.94
CA ILE A 57 0.84 -15.16 4.98
C ILE A 57 1.33 -15.45 6.40
N VAL A 58 1.87 -14.44 7.08
CA VAL A 58 2.52 -14.62 8.40
C VAL A 58 1.54 -15.12 9.45
N ILE A 59 0.32 -14.57 9.49
CA ILE A 59 -0.72 -14.93 10.47
C ILE A 59 -0.96 -16.44 10.48
N GLN A 60 -0.95 -17.10 9.33
CA GLN A 60 -1.28 -18.53 9.25
C GLN A 60 -0.32 -19.40 10.07
N PHE A 61 0.94 -18.99 10.20
CA PHE A 61 1.97 -19.74 10.94
C PHE A 61 1.92 -19.50 12.45
N ILE A 62 1.35 -18.38 12.88
CA ILE A 62 1.31 -17.97 14.29
C ILE A 62 -0.10 -18.05 14.90
N HIS A 63 -1.11 -18.46 14.12
CA HIS A 63 -2.47 -18.55 14.61
C HIS A 63 -2.59 -19.61 15.71
N PRO A 64 -3.18 -19.28 16.88
CA PRO A 64 -3.45 -20.28 17.91
C PRO A 64 -4.53 -21.27 17.45
N ALA A 65 -4.79 -22.32 18.23
CA ALA A 65 -5.91 -23.21 17.91
C ALA A 65 -7.25 -22.48 18.07
N ASP A 66 -8.20 -22.75 17.17
CA ASP A 66 -9.59 -22.28 17.26
C ASP A 66 -10.34 -23.07 18.35
N VAL A 67 -10.04 -22.77 19.62
CA VAL A 67 -10.66 -23.38 20.81
C VAL A 67 -10.84 -22.34 21.92
N VAL A 68 -11.81 -22.56 22.83
CA VAL A 68 -12.16 -21.62 23.92
C VAL A 68 -10.95 -21.24 24.79
N ALA A 69 -10.03 -22.17 25.05
CA ALA A 69 -8.83 -21.89 25.84
C ALA A 69 -7.91 -20.84 25.20
N SER A 70 -7.97 -20.66 23.88
CA SER A 70 -7.14 -19.68 23.17
C SER A 70 -7.65 -18.25 23.30
N LEU A 71 -8.95 -18.02 23.47
CA LEU A 71 -9.57 -16.67 23.43
C LEU A 71 -8.99 -15.72 24.48
N SER A 72 -8.57 -16.23 25.63
CA SER A 72 -7.98 -15.44 26.72
C SER A 72 -6.46 -15.29 26.61
N THR A 73 -5.83 -15.75 25.52
CA THR A 73 -4.37 -15.69 25.36
C THR A 73 -3.93 -14.42 24.66
N GLN A 74 -2.71 -13.97 24.98
CA GLN A 74 -2.09 -12.84 24.27
C GLN A 74 -1.91 -13.14 22.77
N GLN A 75 -1.62 -14.40 22.42
CA GLN A 75 -1.42 -14.83 21.04
C GLN A 75 -2.70 -14.67 20.21
N TRP A 76 -3.86 -15.04 20.78
CA TRP A 76 -5.17 -14.80 20.14
C TRP A 76 -5.38 -13.33 19.84
N MET A 77 -5.22 -12.45 20.84
CA MET A 77 -5.37 -11.01 20.65
C MET A 77 -4.44 -10.47 19.56
N LEU A 78 -3.15 -10.83 19.60
CA LEU A 78 -2.15 -10.37 18.63
C LEU A 78 -2.51 -10.76 17.20
N VAL A 79 -2.89 -12.03 17.00
CA VAL A 79 -3.20 -12.56 15.67
C VAL A 79 -4.46 -11.91 15.09
N HIS A 80 -5.49 -11.69 15.90
CA HIS A 80 -6.74 -11.09 15.41
C HIS A 80 -6.62 -9.58 15.21
N VAL A 81 -5.79 -8.87 15.99
CA VAL A 81 -5.44 -7.46 15.70
C VAL A 81 -4.63 -7.34 14.41
N LEU A 82 -3.68 -8.25 14.17
CA LEU A 82 -2.96 -8.30 12.90
C LEU A 82 -3.90 -8.61 11.72
N SER A 83 -4.83 -9.54 11.90
CA SER A 83 -5.83 -9.90 10.88
C SER A 83 -6.82 -8.76 10.60
N PHE A 84 -7.23 -8.02 11.64
CA PHE A 84 -7.99 -6.78 11.48
C PHE A 84 -7.23 -5.75 10.65
N THR A 85 -5.95 -5.52 11.00
CA THR A 85 -5.08 -4.57 10.29
C THR A 85 -4.86 -4.99 8.84
N GLU A 86 -4.63 -6.28 8.61
CA GLU A 86 -4.52 -6.90 7.29
C GLU A 86 -5.76 -6.62 6.44
N ALA A 87 -6.96 -6.90 6.95
CA ALA A 87 -8.20 -6.69 6.21
C ALA A 87 -8.40 -5.21 5.83
N VAL A 88 -8.04 -4.27 6.70
CA VAL A 88 -8.09 -2.83 6.41
C VAL A 88 -7.07 -2.46 5.32
N LEU A 89 -5.84 -2.96 5.41
CA LEU A 89 -4.81 -2.73 4.40
C LEU A 89 -5.19 -3.34 3.06
N ALA A 90 -5.79 -4.53 3.06
CA ALA A 90 -6.27 -5.22 1.88
C ALA A 90 -7.37 -4.40 1.21
N LEU A 91 -8.35 -3.90 1.98
CA LEU A 91 -9.41 -3.02 1.50
C LEU A 91 -8.83 -1.75 0.82
N VAL A 92 -7.90 -1.07 1.47
CA VAL A 92 -7.20 0.10 0.89
C VAL A 92 -6.47 -0.28 -0.39
N GLY A 93 -5.76 -1.41 -0.36
CA GLY A 93 -4.97 -1.91 -1.48
C GLY A 93 -5.80 -2.26 -2.71
N VAL A 94 -6.84 -3.07 -2.56
CA VAL A 94 -7.73 -3.47 -3.66
C VAL A 94 -8.51 -2.28 -4.22
N THR A 95 -8.90 -1.33 -3.36
CA THR A 95 -9.51 -0.06 -3.78
C THR A 95 -8.57 0.72 -4.69
N GLY A 96 -7.31 0.91 -4.28
CA GLY A 96 -6.33 1.60 -5.11
C GLY A 96 -6.01 0.88 -6.42
N ILE A 97 -5.96 -0.46 -6.42
CA ILE A 97 -5.80 -1.29 -7.62
C ILE A 97 -6.93 -1.01 -8.62
N TYR A 98 -8.18 -1.05 -8.16
CA TYR A 98 -9.35 -0.82 -9.00
C TYR A 98 -9.37 0.62 -9.53
N LEU A 99 -9.26 1.62 -8.64
CA LEU A 99 -9.36 3.03 -9.01
C LEU A 99 -8.24 3.47 -9.98
N SER A 100 -7.03 2.92 -9.83
CA SER A 100 -5.90 3.21 -10.73
C SER A 100 -6.15 2.75 -12.17
N HIS A 101 -7.10 1.84 -12.38
CA HIS A 101 -7.40 1.25 -13.68
C HIS A 101 -8.90 1.17 -13.98
N VAL A 102 -9.71 2.03 -13.36
CA VAL A 102 -11.19 1.96 -13.38
C VAL A 102 -11.76 1.84 -14.80
N ARG A 103 -11.24 2.61 -15.75
CA ARG A 103 -11.67 2.58 -17.16
C ARG A 103 -11.34 1.27 -17.88
N LYS A 104 -10.19 0.66 -17.56
CA LYS A 104 -9.71 -0.56 -18.22
C LYS A 104 -10.29 -1.83 -17.60
N LEU A 105 -10.54 -1.81 -16.28
CA LEU A 105 -11.16 -2.92 -15.55
C LEU A 105 -12.68 -3.00 -15.77
N GLY A 106 -13.33 -1.85 -16.02
CA GLY A 106 -14.74 -1.77 -16.39
C GLY A 106 -15.69 -2.32 -15.32
N VAL A 107 -16.91 -2.66 -15.74
CA VAL A 107 -17.98 -3.14 -14.83
C VAL A 107 -17.65 -4.49 -14.22
N LEU A 108 -17.01 -5.39 -14.97
CA LEU A 108 -16.58 -6.68 -14.43
C LEU A 108 -15.60 -6.51 -13.26
N GLY A 109 -14.61 -5.63 -13.43
CA GLY A 109 -13.68 -5.29 -12.37
C GLY A 109 -14.36 -4.56 -11.21
N LEU A 110 -15.39 -3.74 -11.47
CA LEU A 110 -16.18 -3.09 -10.41
C LEU A 110 -16.89 -4.11 -9.54
N ILE A 111 -17.59 -5.06 -10.14
CA ILE A 111 -18.33 -6.10 -9.41
C ILE A 111 -17.35 -6.94 -8.58
N GLY A 112 -16.26 -7.40 -9.20
CA GLY A 112 -15.21 -8.15 -8.49
C GLY A 112 -14.60 -7.37 -7.34
N TYR A 113 -14.26 -6.10 -7.56
CA TYR A 113 -13.76 -5.21 -6.52
C TYR A 113 -14.76 -5.02 -5.38
N LEU A 114 -16.03 -4.72 -5.66
CA LEU A 114 -17.03 -4.48 -4.63
C LEU A 114 -17.24 -5.73 -3.77
N MET A 115 -17.39 -6.90 -4.40
CA MET A 115 -17.52 -8.16 -3.66
C MET A 115 -16.31 -8.40 -2.75
N PHE A 116 -15.10 -8.24 -3.27
CA PHE A 116 -13.88 -8.49 -2.52
C PHE A 116 -13.62 -7.43 -1.43
N ALA A 117 -13.99 -6.18 -1.68
CA ALA A 117 -13.97 -5.11 -0.69
C ALA A 117 -14.97 -5.37 0.45
N PHE A 118 -16.20 -5.82 0.13
CA PHE A 118 -17.18 -6.19 1.14
C PHE A 118 -16.73 -7.39 1.97
N PHE A 119 -16.04 -8.36 1.36
CA PHE A 119 -15.38 -9.43 2.11
C PHE A 119 -14.40 -8.87 3.15
N PHE A 120 -13.48 -7.99 2.77
CA PHE A 120 -12.53 -7.40 3.73
C PHE A 120 -13.19 -6.53 4.79
N ILE A 121 -14.31 -5.87 4.47
CA ILE A 121 -15.12 -5.17 5.49
C ILE A 121 -15.65 -6.17 6.53
N LEU A 122 -16.29 -7.26 6.09
CA LEU A 122 -16.79 -8.31 6.99
C LEU A 122 -15.66 -8.96 7.79
N GLN A 123 -14.53 -9.26 7.14
CA GLN A 123 -13.37 -9.84 7.80
C GLN A 123 -12.79 -8.89 8.85
N SER A 124 -12.73 -7.58 8.58
CA SER A 124 -12.27 -6.62 9.58
C SER A 124 -13.22 -6.57 10.79
N ALA A 125 -14.54 -6.51 10.58
CA ALA A 125 -15.51 -6.53 11.66
C ALA A 125 -15.43 -7.83 12.50
N PHE A 126 -15.27 -8.98 11.84
CA PHE A 126 -15.15 -10.26 12.52
C PHE A 126 -13.88 -10.34 13.36
N ASN A 127 -12.72 -10.01 12.80
CA ASN A 127 -11.44 -10.01 13.54
C ASN A 127 -11.40 -9.02 14.70
N PHE A 128 -12.07 -7.86 14.56
CA PHE A 128 -12.28 -6.95 15.68
C PHE A 128 -13.07 -7.62 16.81
N ALA A 129 -14.16 -8.32 16.47
CA ALA A 129 -14.95 -9.07 17.43
C ALA A 129 -14.13 -10.20 18.08
N GLU A 130 -13.35 -10.96 17.31
CA GLU A 130 -12.47 -12.01 17.84
C GLU A 130 -11.43 -11.44 18.82
N ALA A 131 -10.80 -10.31 18.47
CA ALA A 131 -9.75 -9.73 19.30
C ALA A 131 -10.28 -9.12 20.60
N LEU A 132 -11.41 -8.41 20.55
CA LEU A 132 -11.80 -7.49 21.62
C LEU A 132 -13.13 -7.83 22.30
N ILE A 133 -14.00 -8.60 21.64
CA ILE A 133 -15.32 -8.95 22.18
C ILE A 133 -15.34 -10.40 22.65
N ALA A 134 -14.78 -11.32 21.85
CA ALA A 134 -14.74 -12.75 22.16
C ALA A 134 -14.20 -13.11 23.55
N PRO A 135 -13.11 -12.48 24.02
CA PRO A 135 -12.58 -12.76 25.35
C PRO A 135 -13.55 -12.42 26.49
N LEU A 136 -14.50 -11.50 26.28
CA LEU A 136 -15.41 -11.01 27.34
C LEU A 136 -16.44 -12.05 27.77
N PHE A 137 -16.78 -13.00 26.90
CA PHE A 137 -17.82 -14.01 27.18
C PHE A 137 -17.28 -15.40 27.52
N VAL A 138 -15.95 -15.59 27.59
CA VAL A 138 -15.32 -16.88 27.92
C VAL A 138 -15.84 -17.47 29.24
N THR A 139 -16.02 -16.63 30.26
CA THR A 139 -16.53 -17.05 31.58
C THR A 139 -18.03 -16.84 31.71
N ALA A 140 -18.56 -15.75 31.17
CA ALA A 140 -19.96 -15.35 31.32
C ALA A 140 -20.92 -16.19 30.46
N ALA A 141 -20.48 -16.67 29.30
CA ALA A 141 -21.27 -17.49 28.40
C ALA A 141 -20.38 -18.49 27.62
N PRO A 142 -19.87 -19.54 28.28
CA PRO A 142 -18.88 -20.46 27.68
C PRO A 142 -19.36 -21.15 26.40
N GLN A 143 -20.65 -21.50 26.31
CA GLN A 143 -21.20 -22.14 25.11
C GLN A 143 -21.22 -21.18 23.91
N ILE A 144 -21.50 -19.89 24.12
CA ILE A 144 -21.42 -18.87 23.06
C ILE A 144 -19.97 -18.76 22.56
N SER A 145 -18.97 -18.83 23.44
CA SER A 145 -17.55 -18.86 23.02
C SER A 145 -17.22 -20.07 22.14
N VAL A 146 -17.73 -21.26 22.49
CA VAL A 146 -17.56 -22.47 21.68
C VAL A 146 -18.19 -22.28 20.30
N ASP A 147 -19.45 -21.84 20.26
CA ASP A 147 -20.20 -21.71 19.01
C ASP A 147 -19.62 -20.59 18.12
N PHE A 148 -19.15 -19.49 18.72
CA PHE A 148 -18.52 -18.37 18.01
C PHE A 148 -17.20 -18.77 17.34
N VAL A 149 -16.30 -19.45 18.06
CA VAL A 149 -15.05 -19.95 17.47
C VAL A 149 -15.30 -21.11 16.52
N GLY A 150 -16.38 -21.86 16.75
CA GLY A 150 -16.80 -22.96 15.89
C GLY A 150 -17.44 -22.53 14.56
N LEU A 151 -17.72 -21.23 14.39
CA LEU A 151 -18.55 -20.68 13.32
C LEU A 151 -18.16 -21.14 11.91
N PHE A 152 -16.86 -21.33 11.64
CA PHE A 152 -16.35 -21.76 10.34
C PHE A 152 -16.24 -23.28 10.20
N GLY A 153 -17.23 -24.01 10.69
CA GLY A 153 -17.38 -25.45 10.45
C GLY A 153 -16.54 -26.35 11.36
N ARG A 154 -16.12 -25.86 12.54
CA ARG A 154 -15.38 -26.69 13.51
C ARG A 154 -16.30 -27.70 14.19
N TYR A 155 -17.43 -27.21 14.66
CA TYR A 155 -18.46 -27.97 15.35
C TYR A 155 -19.82 -27.32 15.08
N PRO A 156 -20.92 -28.10 15.06
CA PRO A 156 -22.25 -27.53 14.94
C PRO A 156 -22.55 -26.64 16.16
N ALA A 157 -23.05 -25.44 15.91
CA ALA A 157 -23.45 -24.53 16.97
C ALA A 157 -24.61 -25.13 17.78
N VAL A 158 -24.54 -25.01 19.10
CA VAL A 158 -25.62 -25.39 20.02
C VAL A 158 -26.56 -24.21 20.27
N THR A 159 -25.99 -23.01 20.40
CA THR A 159 -26.73 -21.75 20.54
C THR A 159 -27.19 -21.26 19.18
N ASP A 160 -28.40 -20.70 19.12
CA ASP A 160 -28.84 -19.94 17.94
C ASP A 160 -28.02 -18.64 17.84
N LEU A 161 -27.08 -18.62 16.89
CA LEU A 161 -26.25 -17.44 16.58
C LEU A 161 -26.97 -16.42 15.71
N GLY A 162 -28.23 -16.69 15.32
CA GLY A 162 -29.03 -15.82 14.48
C GLY A 162 -28.35 -15.52 13.14
N PRO A 163 -28.36 -14.25 12.67
CA PRO A 163 -27.75 -13.87 11.40
C PRO A 163 -26.24 -14.16 11.30
N LEU A 164 -25.54 -14.27 12.43
CA LEU A 164 -24.10 -14.57 12.42
C LEU A 164 -23.81 -15.93 11.80
N ALA A 165 -24.74 -16.89 11.91
CA ALA A 165 -24.61 -18.23 11.30
C ALA A 165 -24.44 -18.19 9.77
N ALA A 166 -24.90 -17.13 9.09
CA ALA A 166 -24.76 -16.97 7.65
C ALA A 166 -23.38 -16.43 7.23
N LEU A 167 -22.59 -15.90 8.17
CA LEU A 167 -21.34 -15.19 7.89
C LEU A 167 -20.32 -16.04 7.08
N PRO A 168 -20.08 -17.33 7.38
CA PRO A 168 -19.16 -18.15 6.60
C PRO A 168 -19.56 -18.27 5.12
N GLN A 169 -20.85 -18.48 4.86
CA GLN A 169 -21.38 -18.65 3.50
C GLN A 169 -21.32 -17.34 2.71
N VAL A 170 -21.76 -16.24 3.32
CA VAL A 170 -21.69 -14.90 2.72
C VAL A 170 -20.23 -14.51 2.45
N GLY A 171 -19.36 -14.73 3.43
CA GLY A 171 -17.92 -14.49 3.30
C GLY A 171 -17.30 -15.30 2.16
N ALA A 172 -17.62 -16.59 2.05
CA ALA A 172 -17.13 -17.44 0.96
C ALA A 172 -17.58 -16.94 -0.42
N VAL A 173 -18.85 -16.54 -0.58
CA VAL A 173 -19.35 -16.00 -1.86
C VAL A 173 -18.62 -14.71 -2.23
N LEU A 174 -18.46 -13.78 -1.29
CA LEU A 174 -17.80 -12.50 -1.52
C LEU A 174 -16.31 -12.67 -1.83
N TYR A 175 -15.62 -13.54 -1.06
CA TYR A 175 -14.21 -13.85 -1.25
C TYR A 175 -13.96 -14.50 -2.61
N VAL A 176 -14.62 -15.63 -2.88
CA VAL A 176 -14.40 -16.41 -4.10
C VAL A 176 -14.89 -15.63 -5.32
N GLY A 177 -16.13 -15.14 -5.29
CA GLY A 177 -16.69 -14.38 -6.40
C GLY A 177 -15.91 -13.10 -6.67
N GLY A 178 -15.55 -12.35 -5.62
CA GLY A 178 -14.77 -11.12 -5.75
C GLY A 178 -13.38 -11.37 -6.36
N ALA A 179 -12.62 -12.31 -5.80
CA ALA A 179 -11.28 -12.62 -6.27
C ALA A 179 -11.27 -13.20 -7.70
N LEU A 180 -12.22 -14.07 -8.05
CA LEU A 180 -12.34 -14.61 -9.40
C LEU A 180 -12.64 -13.51 -10.42
N LEU A 181 -13.69 -12.71 -10.20
CA LEU A 181 -14.11 -11.67 -11.15
C LEU A 181 -13.03 -10.58 -11.29
N LEU A 182 -12.42 -10.17 -10.18
CA LEU A 182 -11.35 -9.19 -10.19
C LEU A 182 -10.10 -9.73 -10.89
N GLY A 183 -9.70 -10.96 -10.64
CA GLY A 183 -8.57 -11.62 -11.31
C GLY A 183 -8.79 -11.74 -12.82
N ILE A 184 -9.99 -12.14 -13.25
CA ILE A 184 -10.37 -12.20 -14.67
C ILE A 184 -10.28 -10.80 -15.30
N ALA A 185 -10.82 -9.78 -14.63
CA ALA A 185 -10.76 -8.40 -15.11
C ALA A 185 -9.30 -7.91 -15.26
N ILE A 186 -8.43 -8.23 -14.31
CA ILE A 186 -6.99 -7.89 -14.36
C ILE A 186 -6.31 -8.54 -15.57
N ILE A 187 -6.54 -9.84 -15.79
CA ILE A 187 -5.95 -10.57 -16.92
C ILE A 187 -6.44 -9.98 -18.25
N ARG A 188 -7.74 -9.71 -18.38
CA ARG A 188 -8.36 -9.13 -19.58
C ARG A 188 -7.84 -7.73 -19.87
N ALA A 189 -7.73 -6.89 -18.84
CA ALA A 189 -7.27 -5.51 -18.98
C ALA A 189 -5.77 -5.40 -19.27
N SER A 190 -4.97 -6.43 -18.94
CA SER A 190 -3.51 -6.47 -19.11
C SER A 190 -2.80 -5.23 -18.55
N VAL A 191 -3.33 -4.70 -17.43
CA VAL A 191 -2.80 -3.51 -16.74
C VAL A 191 -1.82 -3.85 -15.62
N LEU A 192 -1.96 -5.03 -15.03
CA LEU A 192 -1.10 -5.57 -13.98
C LEU A 192 -0.57 -6.94 -14.39
N SER A 193 0.28 -7.53 -13.57
CA SER A 193 0.82 -8.88 -13.79
C SER A 193 -0.30 -9.90 -14.01
N ARG A 194 -0.28 -10.55 -15.19
CA ARG A 194 -1.19 -11.65 -15.52
C ARG A 194 -1.01 -12.82 -14.55
N GLY A 195 0.23 -13.10 -14.15
CA GLY A 195 0.54 -14.15 -13.17
C GLY A 195 -0.09 -13.88 -11.81
N ALA A 196 -0.09 -12.62 -11.36
CA ALA A 196 -0.76 -12.24 -10.11
C ALA A 196 -2.29 -12.41 -10.19
N GLY A 197 -2.90 -12.08 -11.34
CA GLY A 197 -4.33 -12.33 -11.58
C GLY A 197 -4.68 -13.82 -11.63
N ILE A 198 -3.83 -14.66 -12.25
CA ILE A 198 -4.00 -16.12 -12.26
C ILE A 198 -3.87 -16.68 -10.84
N LEU A 199 -2.87 -16.23 -10.09
CA LEU A 199 -2.66 -16.66 -8.71
C LEU A 199 -3.86 -16.26 -7.81
N LEU A 200 -4.42 -15.07 -8.01
CA LEU A 200 -5.63 -14.63 -7.31
C LEU A 200 -6.81 -15.58 -7.56
N ILE A 201 -7.04 -15.96 -8.83
CA ILE A 201 -8.08 -16.92 -9.24
C ILE A 201 -7.83 -18.29 -8.63
N ALA A 202 -6.60 -18.79 -8.74
CA ALA A 202 -6.23 -20.11 -8.21
C ALA A 202 -6.38 -20.17 -6.69
N ALA A 203 -5.92 -19.14 -5.98
CA ALA A 203 -6.07 -19.03 -4.53
C ALA A 203 -7.55 -19.06 -4.11
N ALA A 204 -8.39 -18.29 -4.79
CA ALA A 204 -9.83 -18.25 -4.53
C ALA A 204 -10.50 -19.62 -4.73
N ALA A 205 -10.10 -20.38 -5.74
CA ALA A 205 -10.62 -21.72 -6.01
C ALA A 205 -10.12 -22.77 -5.01
N VAL A 206 -8.87 -22.65 -4.55
CA VAL A 206 -8.26 -23.62 -3.63
C VAL A 206 -8.84 -23.52 -2.23
N THR A 207 -9.16 -22.31 -1.72
CA THR A 207 -9.66 -22.13 -0.35
C THR A 207 -10.88 -23.00 0.01
N PRO A 208 -12.00 -23.01 -0.75
CA PRO A 208 -13.15 -23.86 -0.41
C PRO A 208 -12.84 -25.36 -0.57
N VAL A 209 -11.99 -25.75 -1.53
CA VAL A 209 -11.57 -27.14 -1.71
C VAL A 209 -10.74 -27.61 -0.52
N ALA A 210 -9.82 -26.77 -0.05
CA ALA A 210 -9.01 -27.05 1.12
C ALA A 210 -9.87 -27.19 2.39
N GLY A 211 -10.84 -26.29 2.60
CA GLY A 211 -11.75 -26.37 3.75
C GLY A 211 -12.65 -27.61 3.74
N ALA A 212 -12.97 -28.15 2.56
CA ALA A 212 -13.77 -29.36 2.44
C ALA A 212 -12.97 -30.65 2.65
N LEU A 213 -11.66 -30.65 2.37
CA LEU A 213 -10.86 -31.87 2.24
C LEU A 213 -9.73 -31.99 3.26
N LEU A 214 -9.26 -30.87 3.85
CA LEU A 214 -8.08 -30.85 4.71
C LEU A 214 -8.45 -30.73 6.19
N PRO A 215 -7.65 -31.32 7.08
CA PRO A 215 -7.69 -30.97 8.50
C PRO A 215 -7.51 -29.46 8.69
N HIS A 216 -8.15 -28.92 9.71
CA HIS A 216 -8.15 -27.48 9.99
C HIS A 216 -6.75 -26.83 9.97
N THR A 217 -5.75 -27.48 10.57
CA THR A 217 -4.37 -26.94 10.60
C THR A 217 -3.78 -26.74 9.20
N LEU A 218 -4.15 -27.59 8.25
CA LEU A 218 -3.71 -27.52 6.86
C LEU A 218 -4.59 -26.62 6.01
N GLU A 219 -5.90 -26.57 6.27
CA GLU A 219 -6.82 -25.70 5.52
C GLU A 219 -6.41 -24.22 5.63
N ARG A 220 -5.89 -23.80 6.79
CA ARG A 220 -5.42 -22.42 7.01
C ARG A 220 -4.29 -22.05 6.04
N MET A 221 -3.48 -23.01 5.60
CA MET A 221 -2.40 -22.77 4.65
C MET A 221 -2.92 -22.46 3.24
N ALA A 222 -4.20 -22.72 2.95
CA ALA A 222 -4.84 -22.30 1.70
C ALA A 222 -4.99 -20.77 1.57
N ALA A 223 -4.75 -20.02 2.64
CA ALA A 223 -4.66 -18.56 2.59
C ALA A 223 -3.31 -18.05 2.06
N VAL A 224 -2.24 -18.85 2.12
CA VAL A 224 -0.90 -18.43 1.67
C VAL A 224 -0.88 -18.03 0.19
N PRO A 225 -1.48 -18.80 -0.75
CA PRO A 225 -1.59 -18.37 -2.14
C PRO A 225 -2.33 -17.04 -2.32
N MET A 226 -3.35 -16.76 -1.49
CA MET A 226 -4.09 -15.49 -1.55
C MET A 226 -3.22 -14.33 -1.11
N GLY A 227 -2.51 -14.47 0.01
CA GLY A 227 -1.55 -13.45 0.46
C GLY A 227 -0.45 -13.19 -0.57
N LEU A 228 0.06 -14.23 -1.23
CA LEU A 228 1.03 -14.08 -2.32
C LEU A 228 0.44 -13.34 -3.53
N ALA A 229 -0.83 -13.59 -3.87
CA ALA A 229 -1.51 -12.87 -4.94
C ALA A 229 -1.63 -11.37 -4.64
N LEU A 230 -2.07 -11.00 -3.43
CA LEU A 230 -2.16 -9.60 -2.99
C LEU A 230 -0.78 -8.93 -2.97
N LEU A 231 0.23 -9.63 -2.45
CA LEU A 231 1.61 -9.16 -2.43
C LEU A 231 2.12 -8.85 -3.85
N TRP A 232 1.92 -9.79 -4.77
CA TRP A 232 2.36 -9.64 -6.15
C TRP A 232 1.59 -8.54 -6.89
N LEU A 233 0.28 -8.38 -6.65
CA LEU A 233 -0.50 -7.29 -7.21
C LEU A 233 -0.01 -5.92 -6.72
N GLY A 234 0.29 -5.79 -5.42
CA GLY A 234 0.89 -4.59 -4.84
C GLY A 234 2.22 -4.22 -5.50
N ILE A 235 3.14 -5.19 -5.61
CA ILE A 235 4.43 -5.00 -6.29
C ILE A 235 4.26 -4.63 -7.77
N SER A 236 3.31 -5.29 -8.46
CA SER A 236 2.99 -5.00 -9.86
C SER A 236 2.49 -3.56 -10.04
N LEU A 237 1.67 -3.06 -9.11
CA LEU A 237 1.16 -1.70 -9.15
C LEU A 237 2.26 -0.67 -8.86
N LEU A 238 3.14 -0.91 -7.88
CA LEU A 238 4.31 -0.08 -7.60
C LEU A 238 5.21 0.06 -8.83
N SER A 239 5.49 -1.07 -9.50
CA SER A 239 6.32 -1.12 -10.70
C SER A 239 5.76 -0.26 -11.83
N ASN A 240 4.43 -0.23 -11.99
CA ASN A 240 3.77 0.61 -12.99
C ASN A 240 3.91 2.11 -12.67
N VAL A 241 3.71 2.52 -11.42
CA VAL A 241 3.85 3.93 -11.05
C VAL A 241 5.28 4.43 -11.26
N SER A 242 6.27 3.62 -10.90
CA SER A 242 7.69 3.95 -11.11
C SER A 242 8.03 4.16 -12.59
N LYS A 243 7.51 3.29 -13.48
CA LYS A 243 7.71 3.42 -14.94
C LYS A 243 7.11 4.71 -15.49
N ILE A 244 5.87 5.04 -15.12
CA ILE A 244 5.19 6.26 -15.57
C ILE A 244 5.93 7.51 -15.09
N THR A 245 6.36 7.51 -13.82
CA THR A 245 7.11 8.63 -13.24
C THR A 245 8.44 8.84 -13.97
N GLY A 246 9.18 7.76 -14.24
CA GLY A 246 10.46 7.81 -14.96
C GLY A 246 10.31 8.33 -16.40
N GLN A 247 9.32 7.84 -17.15
CA GLN A 247 9.05 8.29 -18.52
C GLN A 247 8.74 9.80 -18.57
N THR A 248 7.94 10.29 -17.63
CA THR A 248 7.58 11.72 -17.55
C THR A 248 8.80 12.59 -17.28
N ALA A 249 9.69 12.17 -16.38
CA ALA A 249 10.93 12.89 -16.06
C ALA A 249 11.91 12.92 -17.25
N SER A 250 12.07 11.79 -17.95
CA SER A 250 12.90 11.71 -19.16
C SER A 250 12.38 12.60 -20.28
N GLN A 251 11.07 12.62 -20.53
CA GLN A 251 10.44 13.50 -21.53
C GLN A 251 10.64 14.98 -21.18
N THR A 252 10.42 15.36 -19.92
CA THR A 252 10.63 16.74 -19.45
C THR A 252 12.08 17.20 -19.63
N SER A 253 13.03 16.31 -19.31
CA SER A 253 14.46 16.58 -19.47
C SER A 253 14.87 16.71 -20.94
N ALA A 254 14.32 15.88 -21.83
CA ALA A 254 14.56 15.97 -23.27
C ALA A 254 13.99 17.26 -23.86
N GLN A 255 12.78 17.65 -23.46
CA GLN A 255 12.14 18.89 -23.91
C GLN A 255 12.86 20.15 -23.39
N THR A 256 13.38 20.10 -22.16
CA THR A 256 14.20 21.19 -21.60
C THR A 256 15.49 21.35 -22.40
N LYS A 257 16.19 20.24 -22.69
CA LYS A 257 17.41 20.26 -23.51
C LYS A 257 17.16 20.80 -24.91
N SER A 258 16.07 20.38 -25.58
CA SER A 258 15.74 20.89 -26.92
C SER A 258 15.41 22.39 -26.91
N HIS A 259 14.70 22.89 -25.89
CA HIS A 259 14.45 24.32 -25.74
C HIS A 259 15.73 25.10 -25.49
N THR A 260 16.63 24.63 -24.62
CA THR A 260 17.92 25.30 -24.39
C THR A 260 18.76 25.35 -25.66
N SER A 261 18.85 24.26 -26.43
CA SER A 261 19.58 24.24 -27.70
C SER A 261 18.98 25.17 -28.76
N ALA A 262 17.64 25.28 -28.84
CA ALA A 262 16.97 26.19 -29.77
C ALA A 262 17.22 27.66 -29.41
N THR A 263 17.18 28.02 -28.12
CA THR A 263 17.46 29.39 -27.66
C THR A 263 18.93 29.78 -27.86
N THR A 264 19.88 28.85 -27.63
CA THR A 264 21.30 29.09 -27.92
C THR A 264 21.57 29.24 -29.42
N SER A 265 20.89 28.45 -30.27
CA SER A 265 21.00 28.60 -31.74
C SER A 265 20.42 29.92 -32.25
N ALA A 266 19.34 30.43 -31.64
CA ALA A 266 18.77 31.73 -31.98
C ALA A 266 19.65 32.90 -31.54
N ALA A 267 20.36 32.76 -30.41
CA ALA A 267 21.31 33.78 -29.92
C ALA A 267 22.62 33.84 -30.72
N HIS A 268 22.94 32.83 -31.54
CA HIS A 268 24.09 32.83 -32.45
C HIS A 268 23.74 33.22 -33.89
N HIS A 269 22.47 33.55 -34.16
CA HIS A 269 22.02 34.11 -35.43
C HIS A 269 21.66 35.59 -35.24
N GLU A 270 22.66 36.39 -34.85
CA GLU A 270 22.60 37.84 -35.00
C GLU A 270 22.82 38.16 -36.49
N PRO A 271 21.89 38.83 -37.18
CA PRO A 271 22.05 39.12 -38.59
C PRO A 271 23.15 40.16 -38.78
N ALA A 272 24.32 39.70 -39.23
CA ALA A 272 25.30 40.56 -39.85
C ALA A 272 24.74 41.03 -41.21
N ASP A 273 24.11 42.21 -41.24
CA ASP A 273 24.33 43.25 -42.25
C ASP A 273 23.24 44.32 -42.21
N GLU A 274 23.61 45.53 -41.81
CA GLU A 274 23.15 46.74 -42.51
C GLU A 274 24.26 47.81 -42.47
N VAL A 275 25.36 47.56 -43.18
CA VAL A 275 26.30 48.61 -43.58
C VAL A 275 25.67 49.35 -44.76
N ARG A 276 24.86 50.37 -44.45
CA ARG A 276 24.35 51.33 -45.42
C ARG A 276 25.47 52.31 -45.78
N LEU A 277 26.16 52.02 -46.88
CA LEU A 277 27.04 52.96 -47.59
C LEU A 277 26.18 54.07 -48.22
N ASP A 278 26.24 55.28 -47.66
CA ASP A 278 25.83 56.49 -48.38
C ASP A 278 27.06 57.32 -48.77
N ARG A 279 27.09 57.66 -50.06
CA ARG A 279 28.18 58.28 -50.83
C ARG A 279 28.17 59.80 -50.65
N PRO A 280 29.32 60.50 -50.73
CA PRO A 280 29.36 61.95 -50.64
C PRO A 280 29.12 62.60 -52.02
N GLU A 281 28.28 63.63 -52.09
CA GLU A 281 28.41 64.71 -53.09
C GLU A 281 27.96 66.06 -52.52
N ARG A 282 28.93 66.99 -52.52
CA ARG A 282 28.90 68.47 -52.55
C ARG A 282 28.27 69.26 -51.40
#